data_AF-A0A653WEH3-F1
#
_entry.id   AF-A0A653WEH3-F1
#
_cell.length_a   1.000
_cell.length_b   1.000
_cell.length_c   1.000
_cell.angle_alpha   90.00
_cell.angle_beta   90.00
_cell.angle_gamma   90.00
#
_symmetry.space_group_name_H-M   'P 1'
#
loop_
_entity.id
_entity.type
_entity.pdbx_description
1 polymer ?
#
loop_
_entity_poly.entity_id
_entity_poly.type
_entity_poly.pdbx_seq_one_letter_code
_entity_poly.pdbx_strand_id
1 'polypeptide(L)'
;MGVPLPGVSATVAAGVELGGGLLLLLGLLTPVAGVLVAAVMAGAWWFAHRGAGVLASDGGGELVAVIGLLALVLAAVGPGRLSLDALLGRGRAVSPAGAPAARPAADARPRS
;
A
#
# COMPACT_ATOMS: atom_id res chain seq x y z
N MET A 1 11.73 21.77 11.02
CA MET A 1 11.38 20.41 10.53
C MET A 1 12.57 19.44 10.43
N GLY A 2 13.84 19.86 10.37
CA GLY A 2 14.97 18.91 10.42
C GLY A 2 15.02 17.87 9.28
N VAL A 3 14.33 18.14 8.18
CA VAL A 3 14.28 17.28 6.99
C VAL A 3 15.61 17.36 6.25
N PRO A 4 16.26 16.24 5.90
CA PRO A 4 17.51 16.25 5.12
C PRO A 4 17.24 16.77 3.70
N LEU A 5 18.16 17.57 3.14
CA LEU A 5 18.07 18.10 1.76
C LEU A 5 16.67 18.68 1.40
N PRO A 6 16.19 19.73 2.07
CA PRO A 6 14.79 20.17 2.01
C PRO A 6 14.23 20.39 0.61
N GLY A 7 15.02 20.96 -0.31
CA GLY A 7 14.60 21.18 -1.70
C GLY A 7 14.33 19.87 -2.44
N VAL A 8 15.24 18.89 -2.31
CA VAL A 8 15.08 17.58 -2.95
C VAL A 8 13.92 16.82 -2.33
N SER A 9 13.85 16.80 -0.99
CA SER A 9 12.74 16.13 -0.29
C SER A 9 11.39 16.71 -0.64
N ALA A 10 11.26 18.04 -0.77
CA ALA A 10 10.02 18.68 -1.18
C ALA A 10 9.63 18.29 -2.61
N THR A 11 10.56 18.31 -3.57
CA THR A 11 10.29 17.91 -4.96
C THR A 11 9.88 16.43 -5.05
N VAL A 12 10.58 15.55 -4.33
CA VAL A 12 10.26 14.12 -4.31
C VAL A 12 8.90 13.87 -3.66
N ALA A 13 8.64 14.48 -2.49
CA ALA A 13 7.36 14.36 -1.80
C ALA A 13 6.21 14.83 -2.69
N ALA A 14 6.31 16.03 -3.30
CA ALA A 14 5.29 16.55 -4.19
C ALA A 14 5.05 15.63 -5.41
N GLY A 15 6.12 15.10 -6.01
CA GLY A 15 6.01 14.17 -7.14
C GLY A 15 5.33 12.86 -6.75
N VAL A 16 5.65 12.31 -5.58
CA VAL A 16 5.04 11.07 -5.07
C VAL A 16 3.61 11.29 -4.60
N GLU A 17 3.29 12.41 -3.96
CA GLU A 17 1.93 12.72 -3.50
C GLU A 17 0.97 12.86 -4.68
N LEU A 18 1.35 13.66 -5.68
CA LEU A 18 0.51 13.88 -6.86
C LEU A 18 0.52 12.67 -7.79
N GLY A 19 1.72 12.18 -8.15
CA GLY A 19 1.87 11.05 -9.07
C GLY A 19 1.38 9.75 -8.46
N GLY A 20 1.81 9.44 -7.23
CA GLY A 20 1.37 8.25 -6.49
C GLY A 20 -0.12 8.27 -6.16
N GLY A 21 -0.67 9.42 -5.76
CA GLY A 21 -2.11 9.58 -5.56
C GLY A 21 -2.92 9.32 -6.83
N LEU A 22 -2.47 9.86 -7.98
CA LEU A 22 -3.10 9.63 -9.28
C LEU A 22 -3.01 8.14 -9.69
N LEU A 23 -1.86 7.52 -9.51
CA LEU A 23 -1.66 6.09 -9.78
C LEU A 23 -2.59 5.22 -8.92
N LEU A 24 -2.71 5.51 -7.62
CA LEU A 24 -3.63 4.82 -6.72
C LEU A 24 -5.09 5.02 -7.14
N LEU A 25 -5.49 6.24 -7.49
CA LEU A 25 -6.85 6.56 -7.94
C LEU A 25 -7.23 5.76 -9.19
N LEU A 26 -6.32 5.66 -10.16
CA LEU A 26 -6.53 4.88 -11.39
C LEU A 26 -6.35 3.37 -11.18
N GLY A 27 -5.82 2.95 -10.02
CA GLY A 27 -5.42 1.58 -9.77
C GLY A 27 -4.34 1.09 -10.74
N LEU A 28 -3.36 1.93 -11.04
CA LEU A 28 -2.22 1.62 -11.90
C LEU A 28 -0.96 1.48 -11.04
N LEU A 29 -0.24 0.37 -11.16
CA LEU A 29 0.93 0.05 -10.34
C LEU A 29 0.63 0.17 -8.82
N THR A 30 -0.57 -0.25 -8.39
CA THR A 30 -1.09 -0.01 -7.02
C THR A 30 -0.11 -0.41 -5.91
N PRO A 31 0.58 -1.57 -5.95
CA PRO A 31 1.55 -1.93 -4.91
C PRO A 31 2.73 -0.95 -4.80
N VAL A 32 3.24 -0.49 -5.93
CA VAL A 32 4.39 0.43 -5.97
C VAL A 32 3.95 1.82 -5.51
N ALA A 33 2.84 2.33 -6.06
CA ALA A 33 2.31 3.63 -5.69
C ALA A 33 1.95 3.70 -4.20
N GLY A 34 1.32 2.65 -3.66
CA GLY A 34 0.94 2.60 -2.25
C GLY A 34 2.14 2.60 -1.29
N VAL A 35 3.20 1.86 -1.60
CA VAL A 35 4.44 1.87 -0.79
C VAL A 35 5.12 3.25 -0.82
N LEU A 36 5.20 3.87 -2.00
CA LEU A 36 5.82 5.19 -2.15
C LEU A 36 5.05 6.27 -1.37
N VAL A 37 3.73 6.30 -1.51
CA VAL A 37 2.87 7.24 -0.76
C VAL A 37 3.01 7.00 0.75
N ALA A 38 2.98 5.74 1.19
CA ALA A 38 3.17 5.40 2.61
C ALA A 38 4.53 5.87 3.15
N ALA A 39 5.61 5.74 2.37
CA ALA A 39 6.94 6.20 2.76
C ALA A 39 6.99 7.73 2.93
N VAL A 40 6.36 8.49 2.02
CA VAL A 40 6.28 9.96 2.14
C VAL A 40 5.44 10.37 3.35
N MET A 41 4.31 9.71 3.59
CA MET A 41 3.48 9.97 4.78
C MET A 41 4.22 9.63 6.08
N ALA A 42 5.03 8.56 6.12
CA ALA A 42 5.86 8.24 7.28
C ALA A 42 6.91 9.34 7.55
N GLY A 43 7.55 9.86 6.50
CA GLY A 43 8.46 11.01 6.59
C GLY A 43 7.73 12.27 7.07
N ALA A 44 6.57 12.58 6.50
CA ALA A 44 5.75 13.73 6.89
C ALA A 44 5.31 13.63 8.36
N TRP A 45 4.90 12.45 8.83
CA TRP A 45 4.61 12.24 10.24
C TRP A 45 5.84 12.55 11.10
N TRP A 46 6.98 11.92 10.77
CA TRP A 46 8.20 12.02 11.57
C TRP A 46 8.76 13.43 11.64
N PHE A 47 8.81 14.15 10.52
CA PHE A 47 9.46 15.46 10.49
C PHE A 47 8.52 16.62 10.79
N ALA A 48 7.20 16.46 10.55
CA ALA A 48 6.25 17.56 10.63
C ALA A 48 5.13 17.40 11.68
N HIS A 49 4.75 16.18 12.06
CA HIS A 49 3.54 15.97 12.88
C HIS A 49 3.76 15.25 14.22
N ARG A 50 4.90 14.57 14.41
CA ARG A 50 5.19 13.78 15.63
C ARG A 50 5.09 14.54 16.97
N GLY A 51 5.21 15.87 16.94
CA GLY A 51 5.29 16.70 18.15
C GLY A 51 4.00 17.43 18.53
N ALA A 52 3.01 17.48 17.63
CA ALA A 52 1.79 18.28 17.83
C ALA A 52 0.67 17.51 18.55
N GLY A 53 0.78 16.18 18.68
CA GLY A 53 -0.28 15.30 19.17
C GLY A 53 -1.07 14.67 18.03
N VAL A 54 -1.68 13.50 18.26
CA VAL A 54 -2.33 12.73 17.18
C VAL A 54 -3.60 13.43 16.67
N LEU A 55 -4.47 13.85 17.59
CA LEU A 55 -5.78 14.46 17.30
C LEU A 55 -5.79 15.98 17.51
N ALA A 56 -4.64 16.63 17.32
CA ALA A 56 -4.55 18.08 17.48
C ALA A 56 -5.33 18.80 16.38
N SER A 57 -6.03 19.88 16.75
CA SER A 57 -6.84 20.69 15.84
C SER A 57 -6.02 21.29 14.70
N ASP A 58 -4.76 21.62 14.97
CA ASP A 58 -3.77 22.07 14.00
C ASP A 58 -2.49 21.26 14.12
N GLY A 59 -1.96 20.83 12.97
CA GLY A 59 -0.73 20.05 12.89
C GLY A 59 -0.83 18.62 13.44
N GLY A 60 -2.03 18.13 13.74
CA GLY A 60 -2.26 16.76 14.18
C GLY A 60 -1.82 15.74 13.14
N GLY A 61 -1.22 14.64 13.60
CA GLY A 61 -0.68 13.63 12.68
C GLY A 61 -1.72 12.64 12.13
N GLU A 62 -2.92 12.57 12.71
CA GLU A 62 -3.94 11.56 12.40
C GLU A 62 -4.15 11.36 10.90
N LEU A 63 -4.39 12.45 10.16
CA LEU A 63 -4.66 12.38 8.72
C LEU A 63 -3.50 11.75 7.95
N VAL A 64 -2.26 12.15 8.27
CA VAL A 64 -1.05 11.61 7.62
C VAL A 64 -0.88 10.12 7.92
N ALA A 65 -1.15 9.70 9.16
CA ALA A 65 -1.11 8.30 9.55
C ALA A 65 -2.19 7.47 8.84
N VAL A 66 -3.42 7.98 8.76
CA VAL A 66 -4.54 7.30 8.10
C VAL A 66 -4.27 7.14 6.61
N ILE A 67 -3.80 8.20 5.93
CA ILE A 67 -3.45 8.13 4.50
C ILE A 67 -2.32 7.12 4.28
N GLY A 68 -1.26 7.16 5.11
CA GLY A 68 -0.14 6.22 5.01
C GLY A 68 -0.56 4.76 5.20
N LEU A 69 -1.38 4.49 6.22
CA LEU A 69 -1.91 3.14 6.49
C LEU A 69 -2.84 2.65 5.38
N LEU A 70 -3.72 3.51 4.88
CA LEU A 70 -4.60 3.18 3.76
C LEU A 70 -3.79 2.86 2.51
N ALA A 71 -2.74 3.63 2.21
CA ALA A 71 -1.85 3.36 1.10
C ALA A 71 -1.13 2.00 1.23
N LEU A 72 -0.72 1.61 2.44
CA LEU A 72 -0.17 0.28 2.71
C LEU A 72 -1.20 -0.83 2.52
N VAL A 73 -2.44 -0.63 2.97
CA VAL A 73 -3.53 -1.59 2.74
C VAL A 73 -3.77 -1.77 1.24
N LEU A 74 -3.85 -0.68 0.47
CA LEU A 74 -3.97 -0.74 -0.98
C LEU A 74 -2.77 -1.45 -1.62
N ALA A 75 -1.57 -1.22 -1.11
CA ALA A 75 -0.38 -1.90 -1.62
C ALA A 75 -0.40 -3.41 -1.36
N ALA A 76 -0.88 -3.82 -0.20
CA ALA A 76 -0.96 -5.23 0.22
C ALA A 76 -2.10 -5.98 -0.48
N VAL A 77 -3.29 -5.36 -0.57
CA VAL A 77 -4.46 -5.94 -1.23
C VAL A 77 -4.29 -5.95 -2.76
N GLY A 78 -3.63 -4.92 -3.30
CA GLY A 78 -3.42 -4.77 -4.73
C GLY A 78 -4.60 -4.09 -5.45
N PRO A 79 -4.53 -4.04 -6.79
CA PRO A 79 -5.48 -3.29 -7.60
C PRO A 79 -6.88 -3.95 -7.66
N GLY A 80 -7.94 -3.15 -7.58
CA GLY A 80 -9.34 -3.63 -7.64
C GLY A 80 -9.83 -4.00 -9.06
N ARG A 81 -11.06 -4.51 -9.18
CA ARG A 81 -11.62 -4.96 -10.48
C ARG A 81 -11.79 -3.86 -11.53
N LEU A 82 -11.97 -2.61 -11.09
CA LEU A 82 -12.13 -1.44 -11.96
C LEU A 82 -10.80 -0.71 -12.23
N SER A 83 -9.68 -1.28 -11.79
CA SER A 83 -8.36 -0.68 -11.92
C SER A 83 -7.82 -0.77 -13.35
N LEU A 84 -6.98 0.19 -13.73
CA LEU A 84 -6.22 0.08 -14.98
C LEU A 84 -5.30 -1.15 -14.99
N ASP A 85 -4.74 -1.54 -13.84
CA ASP A 85 -3.97 -2.79 -13.74
C ASP A 85 -4.81 -4.01 -14.14
N ALA A 86 -6.08 -4.10 -13.71
CA ALA A 86 -6.98 -5.18 -14.09
C ALA A 86 -7.31 -5.14 -15.59
N LEU A 87 -7.60 -3.95 -16.14
CA LEU A 87 -7.88 -3.78 -17.58
C LEU A 87 -6.67 -4.12 -18.46
N LEU A 88 -5.46 -3.91 -17.96
CA LEU A 88 -4.20 -4.23 -18.63
C LEU A 88 -3.72 -5.67 -18.36
N GLY A 89 -4.50 -6.49 -17.64
CA GLY A 89 -4.13 -7.87 -17.32
C GLY A 89 -2.98 -8.01 -16.32
N ARG A 90 -2.68 -6.96 -15.53
CA ARG A 90 -1.62 -6.89 -14.53
C ARG A 90 -2.08 -7.23 -13.11
N GLY A 91 -3.33 -7.62 -12.92
CA GLY A 91 -3.87 -8.01 -11.62
C GLY A 91 -3.19 -9.28 -11.08
N ARG A 92 -2.64 -9.23 -9.86
CA ARG A 92 -2.25 -10.45 -9.15
C ARG A 92 -3.51 -11.22 -8.77
N ALA A 93 -3.62 -12.47 -9.20
CA ALA A 93 -4.52 -13.40 -8.55
C ALA A 93 -4.01 -13.61 -7.12
N VAL A 94 -4.84 -13.26 -6.13
CA VAL A 94 -4.64 -13.74 -4.76
C VAL A 94 -4.72 -15.27 -4.86
N SER A 95 -3.56 -15.93 -4.87
CA SER A 95 -3.53 -17.39 -4.75
C SER A 95 -4.09 -17.70 -3.36
N PRO A 96 -5.20 -18.44 -3.25
CA PRO A 96 -5.69 -18.86 -1.95
C PRO A 96 -4.57 -19.67 -1.30
N ALA A 97 -3.92 -19.11 -0.29
CA ALA A 97 -2.93 -19.85 0.47
C ALA A 97 -3.67 -21.01 1.16
N GLY A 98 -3.38 -22.23 0.72
CA GLY A 98 -3.83 -23.46 1.35
C GLY A 98 -5.14 -24.03 0.83
N ALA A 99 -5.21 -24.44 -0.45
CA ALA A 99 -6.02 -25.61 -0.75
C ALA A 99 -5.30 -26.82 -0.11
N PRO A 100 -5.91 -27.54 0.86
CA PRO A 100 -5.28 -28.71 1.45
C PRO A 100 -4.93 -29.67 0.32
N ALA A 101 -3.65 -30.01 0.19
CA ALA A 101 -3.16 -30.98 -0.77
C ALA A 101 -4.06 -32.22 -0.69
N ALA A 102 -4.81 -32.48 -1.75
CA ALA A 102 -5.68 -33.64 -1.83
C ALA A 102 -4.82 -34.86 -1.49
N ARG A 103 -5.11 -35.50 -0.35
CA ARG A 103 -4.38 -36.70 0.09
C ARG A 103 -4.49 -37.72 -1.05
N PRO A 104 -3.38 -38.32 -1.51
CA PRO A 104 -3.45 -39.40 -2.48
C PRO A 104 -4.35 -40.50 -1.92
N ALA A 105 -5.37 -40.88 -2.69
CA ALA A 105 -6.24 -42.02 -2.42
C ALA A 105 -5.40 -43.30 -2.54
N ALA A 106 -4.68 -43.64 -1.47
CA ALA A 106 -3.85 -44.82 -1.39
C ALA A 106 -4.29 -45.67 -0.20
N ASP A 107 -5.50 -46.27 -0.29
CA ASP A 107 -5.72 -47.60 0.29
C ASP A 107 -6.98 -48.25 -0.30
N ALA A 108 -6.86 -48.74 -1.54
CA ALA A 108 -7.79 -49.72 -2.11
C ALA A 108 -7.03 -51.02 -2.33
N ARG A 109 -6.68 -51.73 -1.24
CA ARG A 109 -6.31 -53.14 -1.34
C ARG A 109 -7.53 -54.03 -1.05
N PRO A 110 -7.91 -54.95 -1.95
CA PRO A 110 -8.85 -56.00 -1.61
C PRO A 110 -8.20 -56.94 -0.59
N ARG A 111 -8.85 -57.14 0.56
CA ARG A 111 -8.50 -58.22 1.48
C ARG A 111 -9.08 -59.51 0.92
N SER A 112 -8.19 -60.40 0.48
CA SER A 112 -8.49 -61.81 0.18
C SER A 112 -8.77 -62.58 1.46
#